data_AF-A0A8T7EPC6-F1
#
_entry.id   AF-A0A8T7EPC6-F1
#
_cell.length_a   1.000
_cell.length_b   1.000
_cell.length_c   1.000
_cell.angle_alpha   90.00
_cell.angle_beta   90.00
_cell.angle_gamma   90.00
#
_symmetry.space_group_name_H-M   'P 1'
#
loop_
_entity.id
_entity.type
_entity.pdbx_description
1 polymer ?
#
loop_
_entity_poly.entity_id
_entity_poly.type
_entity_poly.pdbx_seq_one_letter_code
_entity_poly.pdbx_strand_id
1 'polypeptide(L)' 'MDLDQLQHDLGIRMNDPLLLLQAVTHRSYINEHPNDEAVDYERLGVPLATLSSA' A
#
# COMPACT_ATOMS: atom_id res chain seq x y z
N MET A 1 10.17 -3.74 7.66
CA MET A 1 8.91 -3.37 8.32
C MET A 1 8.12 -4.65 8.55
N ASP A 2 7.50 -4.84 9.72
CA ASP A 2 6.64 -6.00 9.99
C ASP A 2 5.16 -5.61 9.72
N LEU A 3 4.60 -6.13 8.63
CA LEU A 3 3.24 -5.81 8.18
C LEU A 3 2.18 -6.55 9.01
N ASP A 4 2.51 -7.70 9.59
CA ASP A 4 1.56 -8.49 10.38
C ASP A 4 1.31 -7.82 11.73
N GLN A 5 2.37 -7.31 12.36
CA GLN A 5 2.24 -6.52 13.59
C GLN A 5 1.43 -5.23 13.34
N LEU A 6 1.69 -4.51 12.24
CA LEU A 6 0.95 -3.29 11.92
C LEU A 6 -0.55 -3.57 11.68
N GLN A 7 -0.89 -4.66 10.99
CA GLN A 7 -2.28 -5.07 10.79
C GLN A 7 -2.98 -5.38 12.11
N HIS A 8 -2.29 -6.06 13.03
CA HIS A 8 -2.79 -6.35 14.36
C HIS A 8 -3.08 -5.07 15.15
N ASP A 9 -2.13 -4.13 15.18
CA ASP A 9 -2.23 -2.88 15.94
C ASP A 9 -3.35 -1.98 15.40
N LEU A 10 -3.58 -2.00 14.07
CA LEU A 10 -4.65 -1.26 13.41
C LEU A 10 -6.02 -1.98 13.45
N GLY A 11 -6.05 -3.24 13.86
CA GLY A 11 -7.27 -4.07 13.86
C GLY A 11 -7.82 -4.34 12.46
N ILE A 12 -6.98 -4.29 11.42
CA ILE A 12 -7.35 -4.55 10.03
C ILE A 12 -6.74 -5.87 9.56
N ARG A 13 -7.31 -6.46 8.51
CA ARG A 13 -6.70 -7.59 7.81
C ARG A 13 -6.82 -7.35 6.32
N MET A 14 -5.69 -7.10 5.66
CA MET A 14 -5.67 -6.90 4.22
C MET A 14 -5.61 -8.25 3.52
N ASN A 15 -6.40 -8.38 2.45
CA ASN A 15 -6.38 -9.59 1.61
C ASN A 15 -5.09 -9.67 0.79
N ASP A 16 -4.48 -8.51 0.50
CA ASP A 16 -3.18 -8.37 -0.12
C ASP A 16 -2.29 -7.45 0.75
N PRO A 17 -1.31 -8.00 1.49
CA PRO A 17 -0.39 -7.24 2.34
C PRO A 17 0.46 -6.23 1.57
N LEU A 18 0.66 -6.43 0.26
CA LEU A 18 1.43 -5.49 -0.57
C LEU A 18 0.71 -4.15 -0.70
N LEU A 19 -0.63 -4.13 -0.64
CA LEU A 19 -1.39 -2.88 -0.64
C LEU A 19 -1.16 -2.07 0.64
N LEU A 20 -1.01 -2.75 1.80
CA LEU A 20 -0.66 -2.07 3.04
C LEU A 20 0.74 -1.49 2.96
N LEU A 21 1.70 -2.27 2.44
CA LEU A 21 3.08 -1.82 2.23
C LEU A 21 3.11 -0.59 1.32
N GLN A 22 2.37 -0.62 0.22
CA GLN A 22 2.25 0.52 -0.69
C GLN A 22 1.66 1.73 0.05
N ALA A 23 0.54 1.58 0.75
CA ALA A 23 -0.14 2.68 1.46
C ALA A 23 0.73 3.39 2.52
N VAL A 24 1.70 2.69 3.11
CA VAL A 24 2.61 3.24 4.12
C VAL A 24 3.99 3.64 3.58
N THR A 25 4.30 3.32 2.32
CA THR A 25 5.58 3.65 1.69
C THR A 25 5.51 4.99 1.01
N HIS A 26 6.12 6.02 1.57
CA HIS A 26 6.17 7.35 0.95
C HIS A 26 7.18 7.43 -0.21
N ARG A 27 6.97 8.31 -1.19
CA ARG A 27 7.82 8.52 -2.37
C ARG A 27 9.28 8.87 -2.06
N SER A 28 9.53 9.48 -0.89
CA SER A 28 10.89 9.75 -0.43
C SER A 28 11.68 8.47 -0.15
N TYR A 29 11.00 7.44 0.38
CA TYR A 29 11.62 6.14 0.65
C TYR A 29 12.06 5.46 -0.65
N ILE A 30 11.22 5.51 -1.69
CA ILE A 30 11.49 4.93 -3.01
C ILE A 30 12.67 5.64 -3.69
N ASN A 31 12.72 6.97 -3.62
CA ASN A 31 13.83 7.74 -4.18
C ASN A 31 15.18 7.44 -3.53
N GLU A 32 15.18 7.09 -2.24
CA GLU A 32 16.38 6.72 -1.48
C GLU A 32 16.77 5.24 -1.70
N HIS A 33 15.82 4.38 -2.10
CA HIS A 33 16.00 2.94 -2.29
C HIS A 33 15.57 2.49 -3.70
N PRO A 34 16.25 2.92 -4.77
CA PRO A 34 15.83 2.68 -6.16
C PRO A 34 15.91 1.21 -6.61
N ASN A 35 16.50 0.32 -5.80
CA ASN A 35 16.58 -1.12 -6.07
C ASN A 35 15.53 -1.94 -5.32
N ASP A 36 14.77 -1.34 -4.40
CA ASP A 36 13.63 -2.02 -3.78
C ASP A 36 12.45 -1.96 -4.77
N GLU A 37 11.82 -3.10 -5.06
CA GLU A 37 10.61 -3.18 -5.89
C GLU A 37 9.36 -2.59 -5.20
N ALA A 38 9.55 -1.59 -4.33
CA ALA A 38 8.48 -0.91 -3.62
C ALA A 38 7.75 0.04 -4.59
N VAL A 39 6.46 -0.22 -4.78
CA VAL A 39 5.58 0.61 -5.62
C VAL A 39 4.99 1.73 -4.78
N ASP A 40 4.95 2.95 -5.34
CA ASP A 40 4.45 4.17 -4.67
C ASP A 40 2.93 4.15 -4.42
N TYR A 41 2.49 4.63 -3.25
CA TYR A 41 1.07 4.83 -2.86
C TYR A 41 0.33 5.77 -3.81
N GLU A 42 1.02 6.69 -4.49
CA GLU A 42 0.38 7.59 -5.47
C GLU A 42 -0.17 6.86 -6.70
N ARG A 43 0.26 5.59 -6.94
CA ARG A 43 -0.33 4.72 -7.96
C ARG A 43 -1.48 3.87 -7.46
N LEU A 44 -1.77 3.87 -6.16
CA LEU A 44 -2.92 3.20 -5.55
C LEU A 44 -4.24 3.96 -5.81
N GLY A 45 -4.36 4.59 -6.98
CA GLY A 45 -5.61 5.14 -7.46
C GLY A 45 -6.54 3.98 -7.82
N VAL A 46 -7.49 3.69 -6.95
CA VAL A 46 -8.70 2.93 -7.32
C VAL A 46 -9.21 3.54 -8.64
N PRO A 47 -9.34 2.78 -9.74
CA PRO A 47 -10.01 3.32 -10.90
C PRO A 47 -11.43 3.69 -10.45
N LEU A 48 -11.74 4.99 -10.41
CA LEU A 48 -13.08 5.52 -10.09
C LEU A 48 -14.18 4.99 -11.05
N ALA A 49 -13.81 4.18 -12.04
CA ALA A 49 -14.71 3.47 -12.94
C ALA A 49 -15.36 2.21 -12.34
N THR A 50 -14.93 1.70 -11.18
CA THR A 50 -15.50 0.46 -10.59
C THR A 50 -16.64 0.69 -9.60
N LEU A 51 -17.04 1.94 -9.34
CA LEU A 51 -18.15 2.28 -8.43
C LEU A 51 -19.47 2.67 -9.14
N SER A 52 -19.57 2.50 -10.46
CA SER A 52 -20.81 2.75 -11.21
C SER A 52 -21.49 1.43 -11.59
N SER A 53 -22.00 0.67 -10.61
CA SER A 53 -23.04 -0.36 -10.77
C SER A 53 -23.48 -0.88 -9.40
N ALA A 54 -24.37 -0.15 -8.73
CA ALA A 54 -25.32 -0.65 -7.74
C ALA A 54 -26.45 0.37 -7.55
#